data_AF-A0A7X8EPX8-F1
#
_entry.id   AF-A0A7X8EPX8-F1
#
_cell.length_a   1.000
_cell.length_b   1.000
_cell.length_c   1.000
_cell.angle_alpha   90.00
_cell.angle_beta   90.00
_cell.angle_gamma   90.00
#
_symmetry.space_group_name_H-M   'P 1'
#
loop_
_entity.id
_entity.type
_entity.pdbx_description
1 polymer ?
#
loop_
_entity_poly.entity_id
_entity_poly.type
_entity_poly.pdbx_seq_one_letter_code
_entity_poly.pdbx_strand_id
1 'polypeptide(L)'
;MLPIEEFIRISIETNLFFQRIMKEHLFFIQVNLQPTNPEYIREANGLKQVFEDLLAETVTHANGNVSESAIKSGEFVTPYTLKAEEINKKLTGASLNTEITKSEVRLIGNQNRGYMKWLEGVVFDINARTLNQLKKVIIFQEKLITLVSECKIFIPLYLEMLKHDTHEAKHYQKILQSLQEKKATQEDPCESL
;
A
#
# COMPACT_ATOMS: atom_id res chain seq x y z
N MET A 1 19.35 -5.32 16.00
CA MET A 1 17.92 -5.12 16.24
C MET A 1 17.68 -3.62 16.22
N LEU A 2 16.69 -3.15 15.47
CA LEU A 2 16.38 -1.74 15.31
C LEU A 2 16.00 -1.11 16.67
N PRO A 3 16.51 0.09 17.00
CA PRO A 3 15.94 0.93 18.05
C PRO A 3 14.43 1.13 17.83
N ILE A 4 13.66 1.26 18.91
CA ILE A 4 12.20 1.26 18.77
C ILE A 4 11.69 2.48 17.99
N GLU A 5 12.34 3.64 18.16
CA GLU A 5 12.04 4.85 17.39
C GLU A 5 12.25 4.64 15.88
N GLU A 6 13.34 3.98 15.49
CA GLU A 6 13.60 3.64 14.09
C GLU A 6 12.61 2.60 13.57
N PHE A 7 12.28 1.57 14.36
CA PHE A 7 11.27 0.58 14.00
C PHE A 7 9.91 1.24 13.72
N ILE A 8 9.47 2.15 14.60
CA ILE A 8 8.22 2.89 14.45
C ILE A 8 8.25 3.74 13.19
N ARG A 9 9.28 4.58 13.05
CA ARG A 9 9.39 5.50 11.91
C ARG A 9 9.43 4.74 10.59
N ILE A 10 10.37 3.81 10.44
CA ILE A 10 10.55 3.06 9.19
C ILE A 10 9.29 2.24 8.87
N SER A 11 8.64 1.62 9.85
CA SER A 11 7.40 0.87 9.60
C SER A 11 6.27 1.78 9.13
N ILE A 12 6.08 2.95 9.76
CA ILE A 12 5.05 3.90 9.34
C ILE A 12 5.34 4.41 7.92
N GLU A 13 6.54 4.88 7.64
CA GLU A 13 6.93 5.39 6.31
C GLU A 13 6.77 4.30 5.24
N THR A 14 7.24 3.08 5.50
CA THR A 14 7.06 1.91 4.62
C THR A 14 5.58 1.63 4.35
N ASN A 15 4.75 1.63 5.40
CA ASN A 15 3.32 1.37 5.26
C ASN A 15 2.60 2.49 4.50
N LEU A 16 2.92 3.76 4.74
CA LEU A 16 2.33 4.87 3.99
C LEU A 16 2.60 4.73 2.49
N PHE A 17 3.85 4.42 2.13
CA PHE A 17 4.25 4.23 0.74
C PHE A 17 3.55 3.03 0.10
N PHE A 18 3.75 1.82 0.64
CA PHE A 18 3.28 0.61 -0.04
C PHE A 18 1.79 0.32 0.15
N GLN A 19 1.13 0.73 1.25
CA GLN A 19 -0.32 0.53 1.38
C GLN A 19 -1.08 1.37 0.35
N ARG A 20 -0.58 2.56 0.01
CA ARG A 20 -1.08 3.35 -1.12
C ARG A 20 -0.93 2.60 -2.44
N ILE A 21 0.27 2.11 -2.73
CA ILE A 21 0.55 1.38 -3.97
C ILE A 21 -0.39 0.17 -4.09
N MET A 22 -0.54 -0.63 -3.04
CA MET A 22 -1.46 -1.77 -3.03
C MET A 22 -2.92 -1.36 -3.24
N LYS A 23 -3.38 -0.28 -2.58
CA LYS A 23 -4.71 0.31 -2.83
C LYS A 23 -4.90 0.63 -4.32
N GLU A 24 -3.93 1.31 -4.93
CA GLU A 24 -4.00 1.77 -6.31
C GLU A 24 -3.92 0.60 -7.32
N HIS A 25 -3.05 -0.38 -7.08
CA HIS A 25 -2.95 -1.59 -7.89
C HIS A 25 -4.27 -2.36 -7.92
N LEU A 26 -4.88 -2.58 -6.75
CA LEU A 26 -6.15 -3.27 -6.63
C LEU A 26 -7.30 -2.50 -7.28
N PHE A 27 -7.26 -1.16 -7.23
CA PHE A 27 -8.18 -0.31 -7.99
C PHE A 27 -8.00 -0.49 -9.50
N PHE A 28 -6.77 -0.45 -10.01
CA PHE A 28 -6.51 -0.60 -11.44
C PHE A 28 -6.90 -2.00 -11.95
N ILE A 29 -6.62 -3.05 -11.19
CA ILE A 29 -7.10 -4.40 -11.50
C ILE A 29 -8.64 -4.44 -11.52
N GLN A 30 -9.30 -3.88 -10.50
CA GLN A 30 -10.76 -3.84 -10.39
C GLN A 30 -11.42 -3.22 -11.63
N VAL A 31 -10.94 -2.06 -12.08
CA VAL A 31 -11.61 -1.30 -13.16
C VAL A 31 -11.29 -1.84 -14.56
N ASN A 32 -10.27 -2.68 -14.71
CA ASN A 32 -9.91 -3.29 -15.98
C ASN A 32 -10.49 -4.71 -16.15
N LEU A 33 -10.80 -5.40 -15.04
CA LEU A 33 -11.49 -6.70 -15.10
C LEU A 33 -12.84 -6.59 -15.82
N GLN A 34 -13.12 -7.56 -16.67
CA GLN A 34 -14.33 -7.55 -17.50
C GLN A 34 -15.58 -7.94 -16.70
N PRO A 35 -16.77 -7.41 -17.04
CA PRO A 35 -18.02 -7.74 -16.36
C PRO A 35 -18.36 -9.24 -16.32
N THR A 36 -17.77 -10.05 -17.20
CA THR A 36 -17.89 -11.51 -17.22
C THR A 36 -17.16 -12.21 -16.08
N ASN A 37 -16.31 -11.50 -15.31
CA ASN A 37 -15.59 -12.01 -14.15
C ASN A 37 -15.98 -11.26 -12.86
N PRO A 38 -17.27 -11.23 -12.49
CA PRO A 38 -17.76 -10.38 -11.40
C PRO A 38 -17.20 -10.78 -10.03
N GLU A 39 -16.79 -12.04 -9.84
CA GLU A 39 -16.10 -12.52 -8.65
C GLU A 39 -14.72 -11.87 -8.45
N TYR A 40 -13.91 -11.74 -9.50
CA TYR A 40 -12.60 -11.11 -9.40
C TYR A 40 -12.71 -9.60 -9.20
N ILE A 41 -13.73 -8.96 -9.79
CA ILE A 41 -14.03 -7.54 -9.55
C ILE A 41 -14.36 -7.32 -8.06
N ARG A 42 -15.20 -8.18 -7.47
CA ARG A 42 -15.54 -8.11 -6.04
C ARG A 42 -14.33 -8.38 -5.15
N GLU A 43 -13.50 -9.35 -5.50
CA GLU A 43 -12.28 -9.69 -4.76
C GLU A 43 -11.27 -8.52 -4.77
N ALA A 44 -10.99 -7.94 -5.95
CA ALA A 44 -10.15 -6.76 -6.08
C ALA A 44 -10.69 -5.57 -5.26
N ASN A 45 -12.00 -5.30 -5.34
CA ASN A 45 -12.62 -4.23 -4.57
C ASN A 45 -12.52 -4.47 -3.05
N GLY A 46 -12.76 -5.71 -2.59
CA GLY A 46 -12.67 -6.07 -1.18
C GLY A 46 -11.26 -5.93 -0.62
N LEU A 47 -10.25 -6.41 -1.36
CA LEU A 47 -8.85 -6.22 -1.00
C LEU A 47 -8.47 -4.73 -0.99
N LYS A 48 -8.91 -3.96 -1.99
CA LYS A 48 -8.67 -2.51 -2.07
C LYS A 48 -9.20 -1.81 -0.82
N GLN A 49 -10.45 -2.07 -0.44
CA GLN A 49 -11.07 -1.48 0.75
C GLN A 49 -10.29 -1.78 2.02
N VAL A 50 -9.75 -3.00 2.16
CA VAL A 50 -8.91 -3.34 3.30
C VAL A 50 -7.61 -2.53 3.33
N PHE A 51 -7.00 -2.27 2.17
CA PHE A 51 -5.82 -1.38 2.09
C PHE A 51 -6.17 0.10 2.28
N GLU A 52 -7.38 0.53 1.91
CA GLU A 52 -7.90 1.86 2.28
C GLU A 52 -8.00 2.00 3.80
N ASP A 53 -8.54 1.00 4.49
CA ASP A 53 -8.68 1.01 5.95
C ASP A 53 -7.31 0.99 6.65
N LEU A 54 -6.39 0.12 6.20
CA LEU A 54 -5.02 0.05 6.73
C LEU A 54 -4.26 1.37 6.52
N LEU A 55 -4.34 1.95 5.32
CA LEU A 55 -3.67 3.22 5.03
C LEU A 55 -4.26 4.36 5.86
N ALA A 56 -5.59 4.44 5.97
CA ALA A 56 -6.24 5.44 6.81
C ALA A 56 -5.76 5.36 8.26
N GLU A 57 -5.68 4.16 8.82
CA GLU A 57 -5.16 3.93 10.17
C GLU A 57 -3.68 4.34 10.30
N THR A 58 -2.82 3.93 9.36
CA THR A 58 -1.41 4.31 9.33
C THR A 58 -1.25 5.84 9.32
N VAL A 59 -2.05 6.55 8.52
CA VAL A 59 -2.05 8.02 8.45
C VAL A 59 -2.40 8.65 9.80
N THR A 60 -3.33 8.07 10.58
CA THR A 60 -3.66 8.58 11.92
C THR A 60 -2.47 8.52 12.89
N HIS A 61 -1.59 7.53 12.70
CA HIS A 61 -0.41 7.31 13.52
C HIS A 61 0.87 7.94 12.96
N ALA A 62 0.82 8.46 11.73
CA ALA A 62 1.99 9.01 11.05
C ALA A 62 2.38 10.42 11.51
N ASN A 63 1.41 11.24 11.94
CA ASN A 63 1.67 12.65 12.23
C ASN A 63 2.69 12.83 13.36
N GLY A 64 3.83 13.46 13.04
CA GLY A 64 4.96 13.65 13.95
C GLY A 64 5.87 12.44 14.11
N ASN A 65 5.53 11.27 13.54
CA ASN A 65 6.30 10.01 13.62
C ASN A 65 6.98 9.62 12.30
N VAL A 66 6.88 10.46 11.28
CA VAL A 66 7.60 10.34 10.01
C VAL A 66 8.64 11.45 9.87
N SER A 67 9.67 11.19 9.08
CA SER A 67 10.73 12.15 8.80
C SER A 67 10.21 13.30 7.93
N GLU A 68 10.74 14.49 8.18
CA GLU A 68 10.44 15.65 7.34
C GLU A 68 10.96 15.47 5.89
N SER A 69 12.04 14.73 5.71
CA SER A 69 12.58 14.37 4.40
C SER A 69 11.61 13.51 3.58
N ALA A 70 10.99 12.50 4.20
CA ALA A 70 10.00 11.65 3.52
C ALA A 70 8.75 12.42 3.10
N ILE A 71 8.32 13.40 3.90
CA ILE A 71 7.20 14.28 3.49
C ILE A 71 7.62 15.17 2.32
N LYS A 72 8.82 15.78 2.39
CA LYS A 72 9.29 16.71 1.35
C LYS A 72 9.66 16.03 0.04
N SER A 73 10.02 14.74 0.06
CA SER A 73 10.31 13.96 -1.15
C SER A 73 9.06 13.78 -2.02
N GLY A 74 7.86 13.83 -1.42
CA GLY A 74 6.60 13.56 -2.10
C GLY A 74 6.37 12.06 -2.35
N GLU A 75 7.10 11.17 -1.66
CA GLU A 75 7.01 9.72 -1.87
C GLU A 75 5.65 9.15 -1.44
N PHE A 76 5.00 9.71 -0.41
CA PHE A 76 3.66 9.27 0.00
C PHE A 76 2.56 9.82 -0.93
N VAL A 77 2.70 11.07 -1.36
CA VAL A 77 1.72 11.77 -2.19
C VAL A 77 2.43 12.78 -3.08
N THR A 78 2.13 12.74 -4.37
CA THR A 78 2.61 13.73 -5.35
C THR A 78 1.57 14.85 -5.54
N PRO A 79 1.95 15.99 -6.15
CA PRO A 79 0.98 17.02 -6.54
C PRO A 79 -0.16 16.55 -7.45
N TYR A 80 -0.02 15.38 -8.09
CA TYR A 80 -0.98 14.85 -9.05
C TYR A 80 -1.92 13.80 -8.44
N THR A 81 -1.55 13.19 -7.31
CA THR A 81 -2.24 12.01 -6.76
C THR A 81 -3.72 12.26 -6.50
N LEU A 82 -4.08 13.31 -5.74
CA LEU A 82 -5.49 13.59 -5.42
C LEU A 82 -6.33 13.81 -6.68
N LYS A 83 -5.79 14.56 -7.65
CA LYS A 83 -6.51 14.85 -8.88
C LYS A 83 -6.70 13.59 -9.73
N ALA A 84 -5.69 12.72 -9.79
CA ALA A 84 -5.76 11.45 -10.49
C ALA A 84 -6.82 10.53 -9.85
N GLU A 85 -6.88 10.43 -8.53
CA GLU A 85 -7.90 9.65 -7.83
C GLU A 85 -9.32 10.16 -8.10
N GLU A 86 -9.54 11.48 -8.04
CA GLU A 86 -10.83 12.10 -8.33
C GLU A 86 -11.29 11.84 -9.78
N ILE A 87 -10.38 12.00 -10.74
CA ILE A 87 -10.68 11.75 -12.17
C ILE A 87 -10.98 10.27 -12.39
N ASN A 88 -10.15 9.37 -11.87
CA ASN A 88 -10.35 7.94 -12.03
C ASN A 88 -11.68 7.48 -11.43
N LYS A 89 -12.01 7.90 -10.21
CA LYS A 89 -13.32 7.64 -9.58
C LYS A 89 -14.48 8.11 -10.46
N LYS A 90 -14.37 9.32 -11.04
CA LYS A 90 -15.40 9.88 -11.92
C LYS A 90 -15.55 9.10 -13.23
N LEU A 91 -14.44 8.71 -13.86
CA LEU A 91 -14.46 8.10 -15.19
C LEU A 91 -14.73 6.61 -15.19
N THR A 92 -14.32 5.88 -14.14
CA THR A 92 -14.56 4.43 -14.03
C THR A 92 -15.84 4.10 -13.28
N GLY A 93 -16.33 5.02 -12.45
CA GLY A 93 -17.47 4.79 -11.55
C GLY A 93 -17.15 3.90 -10.35
N ALA A 94 -15.94 3.36 -10.25
CA ALA A 94 -15.51 2.58 -9.09
C ALA A 94 -15.19 3.50 -7.91
N SER A 95 -15.47 3.03 -6.69
CA SER A 95 -15.13 3.75 -5.47
C SER A 95 -13.62 3.88 -5.31
N LEU A 96 -13.18 5.02 -4.75
CA LEU A 96 -11.81 5.25 -4.30
C LEU A 96 -11.87 6.30 -3.19
N ASN A 97 -11.24 6.01 -2.05
CA ASN A 97 -11.28 6.87 -0.88
C ASN A 97 -10.20 7.97 -0.95
N THR A 98 -10.60 9.13 -1.47
CA THR A 98 -9.74 10.33 -1.62
C THR A 98 -9.48 11.07 -0.32
N GLU A 99 -10.24 10.79 0.76
CA GLU A 99 -10.05 11.48 2.05
C GLU A 99 -8.74 11.09 2.72
N ILE A 100 -8.22 9.91 2.39
CA ILE A 100 -6.92 9.43 2.87
C ILE A 100 -5.82 10.33 2.30
N THR A 101 -5.80 10.57 0.99
CA THR A 101 -4.82 11.47 0.35
C THR A 101 -4.91 12.90 0.89
N LYS A 102 -6.12 13.41 1.11
CA LYS A 102 -6.29 14.73 1.76
C LYS A 102 -5.65 14.76 3.15
N SER A 103 -5.69 13.65 3.88
CA SER A 103 -5.11 13.52 5.22
C SER A 103 -3.59 13.37 5.18
N GLU A 104 -3.06 12.62 4.21
CA GLU A 104 -1.61 12.49 3.97
C GLU A 104 -0.96 13.84 3.62
N VAL A 105 -1.61 14.67 2.81
CA VAL A 105 -1.12 16.03 2.46
C VAL A 105 -0.97 16.94 3.70
N ARG A 106 -1.70 16.64 4.79
CA ARG A 106 -1.65 17.42 6.04
C ARG A 106 -0.66 16.83 7.06
N LEU A 107 0.09 15.78 6.71
CA LEU A 107 1.08 15.21 7.60
C LEU A 107 2.18 16.23 7.91
N ILE A 108 2.63 16.24 9.15
CA ILE A 108 3.73 17.06 9.63
C ILE A 108 4.82 16.10 10.14
N GLY A 109 6.05 16.35 9.74
CA GLY A 109 7.20 15.53 10.13
C GLY A 109 7.69 15.89 11.53
N ASN A 110 8.39 14.95 12.15
CA ASN A 110 9.21 15.14 13.35
C ASN A 110 8.67 16.16 14.35
N GLN A 111 7.65 15.77 15.11
CA GLN A 111 7.30 16.53 16.30
C GLN A 111 8.09 15.93 17.46
N ASN A 112 8.79 16.77 18.23
CA ASN A 112 9.55 16.39 19.42
C ASN A 112 8.59 15.98 20.56
N ARG A 113 7.67 15.05 20.28
CA ARG A 113 6.74 14.42 21.20
C ARG A 113 7.46 13.18 21.66
N GLY A 114 7.84 13.17 22.93
CA GLY A 114 8.57 12.06 23.54
C GLY A 114 7.99 10.70 23.15
N TYR A 115 8.90 9.75 22.91
CA TYR A 115 8.61 8.38 22.54
C TYR A 115 7.38 7.81 23.28
N MET A 116 6.37 7.42 22.51
CA MET A 116 5.16 6.81 23.05
C MET A 116 5.26 5.30 22.96
N LYS A 117 5.63 4.65 24.07
CA LYS A 117 5.78 3.17 24.17
C LYS A 117 4.54 2.39 23.68
N TRP A 118 3.35 2.98 23.73
CA TRP A 118 2.12 2.36 23.22
C TRP A 118 2.10 2.23 21.68
N LEU A 119 2.80 3.12 20.97
CA LEU A 119 2.81 3.16 19.50
C LEU A 119 3.55 1.96 18.89
N GLU A 120 4.53 1.40 19.60
CA GLU A 120 5.24 0.19 19.18
C GLU A 120 4.26 -0.97 18.95
N GLY A 121 3.33 -1.19 19.87
CA GLY A 121 2.33 -2.26 19.76
C GLY A 121 1.36 -2.04 18.61
N VAL A 122 0.95 -0.78 18.38
CA VAL A 122 0.08 -0.41 17.27
C VAL A 122 0.77 -0.62 15.92
N VAL A 123 2.02 -0.15 15.78
CA VAL A 123 2.79 -0.34 14.54
C VAL A 123 3.04 -1.82 14.28
N PHE A 124 3.35 -2.61 15.30
CA PHE A 124 3.49 -4.05 15.18
C PHE A 124 2.19 -4.71 14.68
N ASP A 125 1.03 -4.29 15.20
CA ASP A 125 -0.27 -4.80 14.77
C ASP A 125 -0.60 -4.41 13.32
N ILE A 126 -0.36 -3.15 12.93
CA ILE A 126 -0.52 -2.69 11.54
C ILE A 126 0.35 -3.51 10.59
N ASN A 127 1.63 -3.74 10.93
CA ASN A 127 2.53 -4.57 10.13
C ASN A 127 2.00 -6.00 9.99
N ALA A 128 1.52 -6.61 11.09
CA ALA A 128 1.05 -8.00 11.10
C ALA A 128 -0.23 -8.16 10.28
N ARG A 129 -1.19 -7.23 10.44
CA ARG A 129 -2.41 -7.20 9.62
C ARG A 129 -2.07 -6.98 8.15
N THR A 130 -1.17 -6.06 7.82
CA THR A 130 -0.78 -5.81 6.44
C THR A 130 -0.12 -7.04 5.80
N LEU A 131 0.79 -7.73 6.52
CA LEU A 131 1.37 -8.99 6.06
C LEU A 131 0.32 -10.06 5.74
N ASN A 132 -0.73 -10.16 6.55
CA ASN A 132 -1.83 -11.09 6.29
C ASN A 132 -2.60 -10.74 5.01
N GLN A 133 -2.82 -9.45 4.73
CA GLN A 133 -3.51 -9.04 3.51
C GLN A 133 -2.61 -9.16 2.28
N LEU A 134 -1.31 -8.88 2.39
CA LEU A 134 -0.35 -9.09 1.30
C LEU A 134 -0.33 -10.54 0.83
N LYS A 135 -0.43 -11.51 1.73
CA LYS A 135 -0.55 -12.94 1.33
C LYS A 135 -1.76 -13.15 0.42
N LYS A 136 -2.90 -12.53 0.71
CA LYS A 136 -4.12 -12.64 -0.11
C LYS A 136 -3.96 -11.91 -1.45
N VAL A 137 -3.37 -10.71 -1.44
CA VAL A 137 -3.08 -9.94 -2.66
C VAL A 137 -2.16 -10.72 -3.59
N ILE A 138 -1.06 -11.29 -3.09
CA ILE A 138 -0.11 -12.07 -3.88
C ILE A 138 -0.81 -13.29 -4.50
N ILE A 139 -1.58 -14.05 -3.71
CA ILE A 139 -2.34 -15.21 -4.21
C ILE A 139 -3.33 -14.77 -5.32
N PHE A 140 -4.03 -13.66 -5.11
CA PHE A 140 -4.98 -13.12 -6.08
C PHE A 140 -4.29 -12.69 -7.38
N GLN A 141 -3.18 -11.95 -7.29
CA GLN A 141 -2.44 -11.50 -8.46
C GLN A 141 -1.81 -12.68 -9.23
N GLU A 142 -1.21 -13.67 -8.55
CA GLU A 142 -0.66 -14.88 -9.18
C GLU A 142 -1.75 -15.71 -9.89
N LYS A 143 -2.95 -15.77 -9.31
CA LYS A 143 -4.11 -16.38 -9.95
C LYS A 143 -4.51 -15.62 -11.21
N LEU A 144 -4.58 -14.29 -11.17
CA LEU A 144 -4.89 -13.48 -12.35
C LEU A 144 -3.83 -13.66 -13.46
N ILE A 145 -2.54 -13.62 -13.12
CA ILE A 145 -1.43 -13.89 -14.05
C ILE A 145 -1.62 -15.24 -14.74
N THR A 146 -1.96 -16.28 -13.99
CA THR A 146 -2.21 -17.63 -14.53
C THR A 146 -3.41 -17.66 -15.48
N LEU A 147 -4.52 -17.01 -15.10
CA LEU A 147 -5.72 -16.96 -15.94
C LEU A 147 -5.47 -16.18 -17.24
N VAL A 148 -4.71 -15.10 -17.18
CA VAL A 148 -4.35 -14.29 -18.36
C VAL A 148 -3.37 -15.06 -19.26
N SER A 149 -2.34 -15.71 -18.71
CA SER A 149 -1.35 -16.46 -19.49
C SER A 149 -1.94 -17.68 -20.18
N GLU A 150 -2.98 -18.28 -19.60
CA GLU A 150 -3.73 -19.40 -20.18
C GLU A 150 -4.91 -18.94 -21.06
N CYS A 151 -5.05 -17.64 -21.32
CA CYS A 151 -6.14 -17.04 -22.10
C CYS A 151 -7.55 -17.38 -21.58
N LYS A 152 -7.70 -17.60 -20.26
CA LYS A 152 -8.98 -17.95 -19.61
C LYS A 152 -9.83 -16.72 -19.26
N ILE A 153 -9.21 -15.55 -19.12
CA ILE A 153 -9.89 -14.26 -18.92
C ILE A 153 -9.32 -13.20 -19.86
N PHE A 154 -10.13 -12.19 -20.18
CA PHE A 154 -9.66 -10.97 -20.82
C PHE A 154 -9.53 -9.86 -19.78
N ILE A 155 -8.41 -9.15 -19.80
CA ILE A 155 -8.16 -7.92 -19.04
C ILE A 155 -7.28 -7.01 -19.91
N PRO A 156 -7.62 -5.72 -20.09
CA PRO A 156 -6.83 -4.76 -20.86
C PRO A 156 -5.66 -4.21 -20.02
N LEU A 157 -4.97 -5.09 -19.29
CA LEU A 157 -3.70 -4.81 -18.61
C LEU A 157 -2.62 -5.73 -19.21
N TYR A 158 -1.42 -5.18 -19.38
CA TYR A 158 -0.29 -6.00 -19.84
C TYR A 158 0.08 -7.04 -18.78
N LEU A 159 0.38 -8.27 -19.22
CA LEU A 159 0.82 -9.34 -18.33
C LEU A 159 2.07 -8.95 -17.52
N GLU A 160 2.99 -8.19 -18.12
CA GLU A 160 4.17 -7.68 -17.42
C GLU A 160 3.83 -6.65 -16.34
N MET A 161 2.75 -5.88 -16.49
CA MET A 161 2.26 -5.00 -15.42
C MET A 161 1.78 -5.83 -14.23
N LEU A 162 0.95 -6.86 -14.47
CA LEU A 162 0.47 -7.73 -13.39
C LEU A 162 1.64 -8.43 -12.66
N LYS A 163 2.67 -8.84 -13.40
CA LYS A 163 3.89 -9.42 -12.80
C LYS A 163 4.66 -8.41 -11.96
N HIS A 164 4.82 -7.19 -12.45
CA HIS A 164 5.46 -6.09 -11.73
C HIS A 164 4.70 -5.78 -10.43
N ASP A 165 3.39 -5.56 -10.50
CA ASP A 165 2.54 -5.31 -9.31
C ASP A 165 2.65 -6.45 -8.27
N THR A 166 2.82 -7.69 -8.73
CA THR A 166 3.02 -8.86 -7.86
C THR A 166 4.41 -8.88 -7.24
N HIS A 167 5.43 -8.46 -7.99
CA HIS A 167 6.80 -8.33 -7.49
C HIS A 167 6.86 -7.29 -6.37
N GLU A 168 6.24 -6.12 -6.55
CA GLU A 168 6.16 -5.10 -5.51
C GLU A 168 5.46 -5.59 -4.24
N ALA A 169 4.34 -6.30 -4.38
CA ALA A 169 3.64 -6.88 -3.24
C ALA A 169 4.52 -7.88 -2.45
N LYS A 170 5.32 -8.69 -3.17
CA LYS A 170 6.30 -9.62 -2.56
C LYS A 170 7.47 -8.88 -1.92
N HIS A 171 7.95 -7.80 -2.53
CA HIS A 171 9.00 -6.97 -1.97
C HIS A 171 8.54 -6.30 -0.67
N TYR A 172 7.36 -5.68 -0.68
CA TYR A 172 6.74 -5.12 0.52
C TYR A 172 6.55 -6.16 1.63
N GLN A 173 6.13 -7.39 1.28
CA GLN A 173 6.03 -8.49 2.25
C GLN A 173 7.38 -8.81 2.91
N LYS A 174 8.48 -8.86 2.14
CA LYS A 174 9.83 -9.11 2.68
C LYS A 174 10.30 -7.99 3.60
N ILE A 175 10.04 -6.74 3.24
CA ILE A 175 10.35 -5.58 4.08
C ILE A 175 9.62 -5.71 5.43
N LEU A 176 8.30 -5.93 5.41
CA LEU A 176 7.52 -6.05 6.65
C LEU A 176 7.93 -7.26 7.50
N GLN A 177 8.29 -8.39 6.90
CA GLN A 177 8.84 -9.54 7.63
C GLN A 177 10.12 -9.16 8.39
N SER A 178 11.03 -8.43 7.73
CA SER A 178 12.27 -7.95 8.36
C SER A 178 11.99 -6.97 9.50
N LEU A 179 11.06 -6.03 9.29
CA LEU A 179 10.65 -5.06 10.30
C LEU A 179 9.98 -5.74 11.50
N GLN A 180 9.17 -6.79 11.28
CA GLN A 180 8.55 -7.56 12.36
C GLN A 180 9.56 -8.29 13.24
N GLU A 181 10.71 -8.64 12.69
CA GLU A 181 11.86 -9.18 13.42
C GLU A 181 12.79 -8.07 13.96
N LYS A 182 12.42 -6.80 13.78
CA LYS A 182 13.20 -5.61 14.10
C LYS A 182 14.60 -5.65 13.49
N LYS A 183 14.71 -6.10 12.24
CA LYS A 183 15.95 -6.10 11.46
C LYS A 183 15.92 -4.92 10.48
N ALA A 184 17.08 -4.30 10.30
CA ALA A 184 17.24 -3.31 9.23
C ALA A 184 17.12 -4.03 7.89
N THR A 185 16.35 -3.47 6.96
CA THR A 185 16.32 -3.91 5.57
C THR A 185 17.54 -3.35 4.85
N GLN A 186 18.24 -4.19 4.07
CA GLN A 186 19.36 -3.76 3.21
C GLN A 186 18.89 -3.27 1.84
N GLU A 187 17.58 -3.30 1.57
CA GLU A 187 17.00 -2.94 0.28
C GLU A 187 16.35 -1.55 0.41
N ASP A 188 16.79 -0.61 -0.42
CA ASP A 188 16.14 0.68 -0.61
C ASP A 188 14.74 0.46 -1.23
N PRO A 189 13.66 1.03 -0.67
CA PRO A 189 12.31 0.91 -1.23
C PRO A 189 12.19 1.31 -2.70
N CYS A 190 13.11 2.14 -3.21
CA CYS A 190 13.11 2.70 -4.56
C CYS A 190 14.13 2.06 -5.52
N GLU A 191 15.14 1.31 -5.05
CA GLU A 191 16.20 0.77 -5.93
C GLU A 191 15.86 -0.61 -6.55
N SER A 192 14.70 -1.18 -6.21
CA SER A 192 14.30 -2.52 -6.70
C SER A 192 13.00 -2.55 -7.51
N LEU A 193 12.49 -1.38 -7.91
CA LEU A 193 11.31 -1.20 -8.78
C LEU A 193 11.68 -1.24 -10.27
#